data_AF-A0A2V6GS18-F1
#
_entry.id   AF-A0A2V6GS18-F1
#
_cell.length_a   1.000
_cell.length_b   1.000
_cell.length_c   1.000
_cell.angle_alpha   90.00
_cell.angle_beta   90.00
_cell.angle_gamma   90.00
#
_symmetry.space_group_name_H-M   'P 1'
#
loop_
_entity.id
_entity.type
_entity.pdbx_description
1 polymer ?
#
loop_
_entity_poly.entity_id
_entity_poly.type
_entity_poly.pdbx_seq_one_letter_code
_entity_poly.pdbx_strand_id
1 'polypeptide(L)'
;MIGAYPPVTAPALTIVGAMTIQNTAKIEWKDHTESIPAFLIIVGIPFAYSIADGLALGFISYAVVKGFSGRAREISWLTYLLAIVLVLYFVFLRSRIGWRSFRLPPARVRATAKVPWLS
;
A
#
# COMPACT_ATOMS: atom_id res chain seq x y z
N MET A 1 16.24 -7.92 -30.95
CA MET A 1 15.58 -9.12 -30.38
C MET A 1 16.22 -9.39 -29.03
N ILE A 2 15.58 -8.97 -27.94
CA ILE A 2 16.17 -9.04 -26.59
C ILE A 2 15.78 -10.39 -25.97
N GLY A 3 16.76 -11.08 -25.40
CA GLY A 3 16.76 -12.50 -25.09
C GLY A 3 15.61 -13.00 -24.20
N ALA A 4 15.05 -14.13 -24.61
CA ALA A 4 14.08 -14.94 -23.89
C ALA A 4 14.77 -15.75 -22.77
N TYR A 5 15.25 -15.08 -21.72
CA TYR A 5 15.63 -15.79 -20.49
C TYR A 5 14.35 -16.25 -19.77
N PRO A 6 14.25 -17.54 -19.37
CA PRO A 6 13.16 -17.96 -18.51
C PRO A 6 13.15 -17.08 -17.24
N PRO A 7 11.98 -16.73 -16.68
CA PRO A 7 11.90 -15.90 -15.49
C PRO A 7 12.49 -16.62 -14.26
N VAL A 8 13.81 -16.50 -14.08
CA VAL A 8 14.60 -17.14 -13.01
C VAL A 8 14.22 -16.62 -11.62
N THR A 9 13.62 -15.43 -11.55
CA THR A 9 13.18 -14.81 -10.29
C THR A 9 11.84 -15.34 -9.78
N ALA A 10 11.06 -16.03 -10.61
CA ALA A 10 9.76 -16.60 -10.23
C ALA A 10 9.83 -17.52 -8.99
N PRO A 11 10.72 -18.53 -8.92
CA PRO A 11 10.81 -19.39 -7.73
C PRO A 11 11.22 -18.60 -6.47
N ALA A 12 12.10 -17.61 -6.60
CA ALA A 12 12.52 -16.78 -5.48
C ALA A 12 11.34 -15.96 -4.91
N LEU A 13 10.52 -15.36 -5.77
CA LEU A 13 9.35 -14.58 -5.36
C LEU A 13 8.27 -15.44 -4.70
N THR A 14 8.07 -16.69 -5.16
CA THR A 14 7.13 -17.62 -4.52
C THR A 14 7.55 -17.95 -3.08
N ILE A 15 8.84 -18.20 -2.86
CA ILE A 15 9.38 -18.49 -1.52
C ILE A 15 9.26 -17.25 -0.62
N VAL A 16 9.65 -16.07 -1.11
CA VAL A 16 9.52 -14.82 -0.36
C VAL A 16 8.06 -14.55 -0.01
N GLY A 17 7.13 -14.74 -0.95
CA GLY A 17 5.69 -14.64 -0.71
C GLY A 17 5.22 -15.56 0.42
N ALA A 18 5.63 -16.83 0.37
CA ALA A 18 5.33 -17.80 1.43
C ALA A 18 5.88 -17.35 2.81
N MET A 19 7.09 -16.80 2.85
CA MET A 19 7.69 -16.29 4.08
C MET A 19 6.94 -15.07 4.65
N THR A 20 6.46 -14.16 3.80
CA THR A 20 5.68 -12.99 4.26
C THR A 20 4.32 -13.39 4.85
N ILE A 21 3.68 -14.40 4.26
CA ILE A 21 2.40 -14.93 4.75
C ILE A 21 2.54 -15.57 6.13
N GLN A 22 3.68 -16.22 6.43
CA GLN A 22 3.93 -16.78 7.77
C GLN A 22 3.92 -15.71 8.86
N ASN A 23 4.35 -14.48 8.55
CA ASN A 23 4.29 -13.39 9.53
C ASN A 23 2.84 -12.97 9.83
N THR A 24 1.95 -13.10 8.85
CA THR A 24 0.51 -12.82 9.00
C THR A 24 -0.17 -13.84 9.90
N ALA A 25 0.32 -15.09 9.94
CA ALA A 25 -0.20 -16.12 10.84
C ALA A 25 0.04 -15.84 12.33
N LYS A 26 0.95 -14.92 12.67
CA LYS A 26 1.25 -14.51 14.05
C LYS A 26 0.23 -13.51 14.63
N ILE A 27 -0.74 -13.07 13.83
CA ILE A 27 -1.82 -12.19 14.27
C ILE A 27 -2.74 -12.97 15.22
N GLU A 28 -3.25 -12.33 16.27
CA GLU A 28 -4.17 -12.94 17.22
C GLU A 28 -5.57 -13.11 16.62
N TRP A 29 -5.77 -14.18 15.86
CA TRP A 29 -7.01 -14.47 15.12
C TRP A 29 -8.23 -14.71 16.03
N LYS A 30 -8.03 -14.97 17.32
CA LYS A 30 -9.11 -15.13 18.30
C LYS A 30 -9.72 -13.79 18.72
N ASP A 31 -9.00 -12.68 18.57
CA ASP A 31 -9.53 -11.36 18.87
C ASP A 31 -10.19 -10.77 17.62
N HIS A 32 -11.50 -10.51 17.70
CA HIS A 32 -12.25 -9.89 16.61
C HIS A 32 -11.77 -8.48 16.28
N THR A 33 -11.18 -7.78 17.25
CA THR A 33 -10.64 -6.42 17.05
C THR A 33 -9.36 -6.41 16.22
N GLU A 34 -8.65 -7.53 16.09
CA GLU A 34 -7.43 -7.65 15.29
C GLU A 34 -7.65 -8.46 14.00
N SER A 35 -8.45 -9.52 14.08
CA SER A 35 -8.75 -10.40 12.93
C SER A 35 -9.57 -9.71 11.84
N ILE A 36 -10.59 -8.92 12.19
CA ILE A 36 -11.43 -8.21 11.21
C ILE A 36 -10.59 -7.23 10.38
N PRO A 37 -9.79 -6.33 10.98
CA PRO A 37 -8.95 -5.42 10.22
C PRO A 37 -7.86 -6.14 9.42
N ALA A 38 -7.22 -7.17 9.99
CA ALA A 38 -6.21 -7.94 9.28
C ALA A 38 -6.76 -8.61 8.02
N PHE A 39 -7.96 -9.19 8.10
CA PHE A 39 -8.66 -9.76 6.96
C PHE A 39 -8.94 -8.70 5.88
N LEU A 40 -9.41 -7.52 6.28
CA LEU A 40 -9.65 -6.41 5.35
C LEU A 40 -8.37 -5.93 4.65
N ILE A 41 -7.21 -5.96 5.31
CA ILE A 41 -5.92 -5.65 4.65
C ILE A 41 -5.60 -6.71 3.59
N ILE A 42 -5.63 -7.99 3.98
CA ILE A 42 -5.22 -9.10 3.11
C ILE A 42 -6.06 -9.15 1.84
N VAL A 43 -7.37 -8.95 1.95
CA VAL A 43 -8.29 -8.92 0.81
C VAL A 43 -8.29 -7.55 0.13
N GLY A 44 -8.11 -6.47 0.87
CA GLY A 44 -8.15 -5.10 0.37
C GLY A 44 -7.02 -4.80 -0.60
N ILE A 45 -5.81 -5.31 -0.36
CA ILE A 45 -4.66 -5.10 -1.24
C ILE A 45 -4.89 -5.61 -2.67
N PRO A 46 -5.23 -6.90 -2.91
CA PRO A 46 -5.50 -7.40 -4.25
C PRO A 46 -6.74 -6.76 -4.87
N PHE A 47 -7.75 -6.43 -4.07
CA PHE A 47 -8.99 -5.82 -4.57
C PHE A 47 -8.79 -4.35 -5.01
N ALA A 48 -7.98 -3.58 -4.29
CA ALA A 48 -7.69 -2.19 -4.60
C ALA A 48 -6.58 -2.02 -5.67
N TYR A 49 -5.93 -3.11 -6.09
CA TYR A 49 -4.74 -3.11 -6.94
C TYR A 49 -3.61 -2.18 -6.43
N SER A 50 -3.65 -1.85 -5.13
CA SER A 50 -2.83 -0.85 -4.48
C SER A 50 -2.59 -1.28 -3.04
N ILE A 51 -1.33 -1.54 -2.72
CA ILE A 51 -0.91 -1.91 -1.36
C ILE A 51 -1.26 -0.79 -0.38
N ALA A 52 -1.09 0.47 -0.80
CA ALA A 52 -1.36 1.64 0.03
C ALA A 52 -2.85 1.78 0.37
N ASP A 53 -3.74 1.63 -0.62
CA ASP A 53 -5.19 1.79 -0.40
C ASP A 53 -5.77 0.62 0.40
N GLY A 54 -5.29 -0.61 0.16
CA GLY A 54 -5.66 -1.78 0.96
C GLY A 54 -5.23 -1.67 2.43
N LEU A 55 -3.98 -1.22 2.66
CA LEU A 55 -3.50 -0.94 4.01
C LEU A 55 -4.29 0.19 4.67
N ALA A 56 -4.60 1.26 3.95
CA ALA A 56 -5.36 2.39 4.48
C ALA A 56 -6.74 1.96 4.99
N LEU A 57 -7.48 1.19 4.19
CA LEU A 57 -8.79 0.66 4.57
C LEU A 57 -8.71 -0.20 5.84
N GLY A 58 -7.74 -1.11 5.91
CA GLY A 58 -7.60 -1.98 7.06
C GLY A 58 -7.14 -1.25 8.33
N PHE A 59 -6.22 -0.29 8.23
CA PHE A 59 -5.81 0.53 9.38
C PHE A 59 -6.94 1.42 9.91
N ILE A 60 -7.76 2.01 9.02
CA ILE A 60 -8.95 2.75 9.42
C ILE A 60 -9.92 1.82 10.14
N SER A 61 -10.18 0.63 9.58
CA SER A 61 -11.02 -0.37 10.24
C SER A 61 -10.47 -0.79 11.61
N TYR A 62 -9.15 -0.92 11.76
CA TYR A 62 -8.54 -1.25 13.05
C TYR A 62 -8.82 -0.18 14.11
N ALA A 63 -8.63 1.09 13.75
CA ALA A 63 -8.92 2.20 14.65
C ALA A 63 -10.41 2.29 15.01
N VAL A 64 -11.30 2.08 14.04
CA VAL A 64 -12.75 2.09 14.24
C VAL A 64 -13.17 0.94 15.16
N VAL A 65 -12.85 -0.30 14.80
CA VAL A 65 -13.27 -1.50 15.55
C VAL A 65 -12.74 -1.44 16.98
N LYS A 66 -11.44 -1.17 17.16
CA LYS A 66 -10.84 -1.17 18.48
C LYS A 66 -11.24 0.06 19.31
N GLY A 67 -11.60 1.17 18.66
CA GLY A 67 -12.24 2.33 19.28
C GLY A 67 -13.63 2.02 19.83
N PHE A 68 -14.49 1.37 19.04
CA PHE A 68 -15.85 0.98 19.49
C PHE A 68 -15.84 -0.16 20.49
N SER A 69 -14.84 -1.04 20.46
CA SER A 69 -14.73 -2.18 21.38
C SER A 69 -14.26 -1.81 22.79
N GLY A 70 -14.02 -0.53 23.10
CA GLY A 70 -13.57 -0.04 24.40
C GLY A 70 -12.11 -0.39 24.75
N ARG A 71 -11.41 -1.13 23.89
CA ARG A 71 -10.00 -1.54 24.03
C ARG A 71 -9.01 -0.57 23.38
N ALA A 72 -9.41 0.68 23.21
CA ALA A 72 -8.57 1.72 22.60
C ALA A 72 -7.21 1.93 23.32
N ARG A 73 -7.11 1.51 24.59
CA ARG A 73 -5.91 1.67 25.44
C ARG A 73 -4.85 0.58 25.27
N GLU A 74 -5.19 -0.56 24.64
CA GLU A 74 -4.23 -1.62 24.31
C GLU A 74 -3.41 -1.31 23.04
N ILE A 75 -3.74 -0.20 22.38
CA ILE A 75 -3.11 0.21 21.13
C ILE A 75 -1.87 1.04 21.42
N SER A 76 -0.75 0.71 20.77
CA SER A 76 0.45 1.56 20.79
C SER A 76 0.13 2.95 20.21
N TRP A 77 0.69 4.00 20.81
CA TRP A 77 0.50 5.40 20.38
C TRP A 77 0.78 5.60 18.88
N LEU A 78 1.72 4.83 18.31
CA LEU A 78 2.04 4.87 16.88
C LEU A 78 0.84 4.49 16.01
N THR A 79 0.06 3.47 16.36
CA THR A 79 -1.07 3.03 15.53
C THR A 79 -2.18 4.07 15.53
N TYR A 80 -2.36 4.79 16.64
CA TYR A 80 -3.30 5.91 16.72
C TYR A 80 -2.84 7.08 15.84
N LEU A 81 -1.55 7.40 15.87
CA LEU A 81 -0.96 8.42 15.00
C LEU A 81 -1.09 8.04 13.52
N LEU A 82 -0.78 6.79 13.16
CA LEU A 82 -0.97 6.28 11.80
C LEU A 82 -2.43 6.34 11.36
N ALA A 83 -3.37 5.94 12.21
CA ALA A 83 -4.79 6.01 11.90
C ALA A 83 -5.24 7.45 11.64
N ILE A 84 -4.83 8.40 12.49
CA ILE A 84 -5.14 9.83 12.31
C ILE A 84 -4.55 10.36 11.00
N VAL A 85 -3.27 10.06 10.73
CA VAL A 85 -2.60 10.48 9.49
C VAL A 85 -3.27 9.87 8.27
N LEU A 86 -3.69 8.60 8.33
CA LEU A 86 -4.39 7.90 7.25
C LEU A 86 -5.78 8.46 7.00
N VAL A 87 -6.55 8.77 8.05
CA VAL A 87 -7.85 9.43 7.92
C VAL A 87 -7.67 10.83 7.32
N LEU A 88 -6.69 11.60 7.81
CA LEU A 88 -6.33 12.90 7.24
C LEU A 88 -5.90 12.79 5.79
N TYR A 89 -5.10 11.78 5.44
CA TYR A 89 -4.68 11.53 4.06
C TYR A 89 -5.88 11.16 3.19
N PHE A 90 -6.77 10.27 3.62
CA PHE A 90 -7.92 9.87 2.83
C PHE A 90 -8.87 11.06 2.63
N VAL A 91 -9.16 11.82 3.68
CA VAL A 91 -10.03 13.00 3.60
C VAL A 91 -9.34 14.12 2.81
N PHE A 92 -8.09 14.45 3.08
CA PHE A 92 -7.42 15.57 2.42
C PHE A 92 -6.99 15.22 0.99
N LEU A 93 -6.36 14.07 0.75
CA LEU A 93 -5.85 13.72 -0.56
C LEU A 93 -6.96 13.32 -1.54
N ARG A 94 -7.95 12.51 -1.12
CA ARG A 94 -9.11 12.19 -1.98
C ARG A 94 -9.90 13.45 -2.31
N SER A 95 -10.10 14.35 -1.35
CA SER A 95 -10.86 15.59 -1.58
C SER A 95 -10.07 16.67 -2.34
N ARG A 96 -8.73 16.61 -2.39
CA ARG A 96 -7.87 17.65 -3.04
C ARG A 96 -7.30 17.24 -4.40
N ILE A 97 -7.41 15.97 -4.80
CA ILE A 97 -6.98 15.49 -6.14
C ILE A 97 -7.93 15.92 -7.28
N GLY A 98 -8.95 16.74 -7.00
CA GLY A 98 -9.79 17.32 -8.04
C GLY A 98 -9.14 18.41 -8.92
N TRP A 99 -8.05 19.10 -8.53
CA TRP A 99 -7.82 20.44 -9.11
C TRP A 99 -6.39 20.90 -9.44
N ARG A 100 -5.33 20.08 -9.35
CA ARG A 100 -3.95 20.62 -9.50
C ARG A 100 -3.02 20.03 -10.57
N SER A 101 -3.42 19.01 -11.33
CA SER A 101 -2.53 18.40 -12.33
C SER A 101 -2.82 18.76 -13.80
N PHE A 102 -3.78 19.64 -14.10
CA PHE A 102 -3.99 20.12 -15.49
C PHE A 102 -3.15 21.34 -15.86
N ARG A 103 -1.87 21.35 -15.46
CA ARG A 103 -0.91 22.35 -15.94
C ARG A 103 0.47 21.72 -16.17
N LEU A 104 0.51 20.79 -17.11
CA LEU A 104 1.75 20.45 -17.80
C LEU A 104 1.98 21.52 -18.89
N PRO A 105 3.02 22.36 -18.80
CA PRO A 105 3.44 23.17 -19.93
C PRO A 105 3.87 22.25 -21.10
N PRO A 106 3.55 22.61 -22.35
CA PRO A 106 3.81 21.76 -23.50
C PRO A 106 5.30 21.47 -23.66
N ALA A 107 5.57 20.24 -24.12
CA ALA A 107 6.85 19.67 -24.45
C ALA A 107 7.78 20.66 -25.18
N ARG A 108 8.97 20.89 -24.61
CA ARG A 108 10.15 21.24 -25.43
C ARG A 108 10.98 19.98 -25.61
N VAL A 109 10.64 19.22 -26.64
CA VAL A 109 11.53 18.25 -27.28
C VAL A 109 12.72 19.06 -27.82
N ARG A 110 13.78 19.17 -27.01
CA ARG A 110 15.05 19.73 -27.47
C ARG A 110 15.78 18.60 -28.16
N ALA A 111 15.52 18.47 -29.45
CA ALA A 111 16.41 17.78 -30.37
C ALA A 111 17.79 18.44 -30.26
N THR A 112 18.76 17.77 -29.62
CA THR A 112 20.21 17.90 -29.82
C THR A 112 20.95 17.23 -28.66
N ALA A 113 21.22 15.94 -28.79
CA ALA A 113 22.40 15.32 -28.20
C ALA A 113 22.87 14.27 -29.20
N LYS A 114 23.75 14.71 -30.11
CA LYS A 114 24.57 13.82 -30.95
C LYS A 114 25.17 12.73 -30.06
N VAL A 115 24.93 11.47 -30.38
CA VAL A 115 25.58 10.31 -29.75
C VAL A 115 26.88 10.04 -30.53
N PRO A 116 28.08 10.31 -29.98
CA PRO A 116 29.34 10.27 -30.73
C PRO A 116 30.01 8.88 -30.85
N TRP A 117 29.28 7.77 -30.73
CA TRP A 117 29.88 6.43 -30.57
C TRP A 117 29.50 5.42 -31.67
N LEU A 118 29.26 5.90 -32.90
CA LEU A 118 29.02 5.07 -34.09
C LEU A 118 29.94 5.45 -35.27
N SER A 119 31.26 5.43 -35.03
CA SER A 119 32.30 5.41 -36.06
C SER A 119 33.41 4.47 -35.65
#